data_AF-A0A7V4J070-F1
#
_entry.id   AF-A0A7V4J070-F1
#
_cell.length_a   1.000
_cell.length_b   1.000
_cell.length_c   1.000
_cell.angle_alpha   90.00
_cell.angle_beta   90.00
_cell.angle_gamma   90.00
#
_symmetry.space_group_name_H-M   'P 1'
#
loop_
_entity.id
_entity.type
_entity.pdbx_description
1 polymer ?
#
loop_
_entity_poly.entity_id
_entity_poly.type
_entity_poly.pdbx_seq_one_letter_code
_entity_poly.pdbx_strand_id
1 'polypeptide(L)'
;MNIVRKGSGENGSRKGLNDIEPAAGSDDGEEADDDITRDERVRTGRFALQAGAFYSKSNAQRLKSKIEELTRRPVVVIRDGDMYKVRINSIASKKELEKVREALGDENITSFIVRDRD
;
A
#
# COMPACT_ATOMS: atom_id res chain seq x y z
N MET A 1 52.55 -23.06 41.85
CA MET A 1 53.03 -23.05 40.45
C MET A 1 52.40 -24.23 39.72
N ASN A 2 52.14 -24.04 38.42
CA ASN A 2 51.58 -24.93 37.40
C ASN A 2 50.05 -25.13 37.28
N ILE A 3 49.61 -24.65 36.10
CA ILE A 3 48.35 -24.69 35.34
C ILE A 3 48.00 -26.07 34.78
N VAL A 4 46.70 -26.31 34.52
CA VAL A 4 46.17 -26.72 33.20
C VAL A 4 44.64 -26.53 33.11
N ARG A 5 44.18 -26.07 31.94
CA ARG A 5 42.81 -25.72 31.52
C ARG A 5 41.93 -26.94 31.26
N LYS A 6 40.61 -26.84 31.45
CA LYS A 6 39.57 -27.34 30.51
C LYS A 6 38.19 -26.81 30.92
N GLY A 7 37.62 -25.88 30.14
CA GLY A 7 36.21 -25.49 30.21
C GLY A 7 35.49 -26.08 29.00
N SER A 8 34.59 -27.04 29.24
CA SER A 8 33.79 -27.69 28.20
C SER A 8 32.73 -26.74 27.67
N GLY A 9 32.75 -26.50 26.36
CA GLY A 9 31.60 -26.06 25.60
C GLY A 9 31.36 -27.10 24.52
N GLU A 10 30.11 -27.51 24.32
CA GLU A 10 29.63 -28.17 23.11
C GLU A 10 28.10 -28.18 23.17
N ASN A 11 27.50 -27.27 22.40
CA ASN A 11 26.07 -27.24 22.15
C ASN A 11 25.87 -27.48 20.64
N GLY A 12 24.89 -28.32 20.32
CA GLY A 12 24.85 -29.10 19.10
C GLY A 12 24.55 -28.34 17.80
N SER A 13 24.63 -29.08 16.69
CA SER A 13 23.46 -29.44 15.90
C SER A 13 23.88 -30.25 14.68
N ARG A 14 23.22 -31.39 14.51
CA ARG A 14 23.29 -32.22 13.30
C ARG A 14 22.59 -31.48 12.16
N LYS A 15 23.25 -31.32 11.02
CA LYS A 15 22.62 -31.05 9.73
C LYS A 15 23.45 -31.71 8.64
N GLY A 16 22.97 -32.86 8.17
CA GLY A 16 23.33 -33.37 6.85
C GLY A 16 22.25 -32.93 5.88
N LEU A 17 22.63 -32.20 4.82
CA LEU A 17 21.93 -32.25 3.55
C LEU A 17 22.84 -31.70 2.44
N ASN A 18 23.21 -32.61 1.55
CA ASN A 18 23.53 -32.50 0.13
C ASN A 18 24.11 -31.19 -0.42
N ASP A 19 25.29 -31.37 -0.99
CA ASP A 19 25.99 -30.50 -1.93
C ASP A 19 25.10 -29.99 -3.08
N ILE A 20 24.84 -28.70 -3.07
CA ILE A 20 24.71 -27.88 -4.29
C ILE A 20 25.39 -26.54 -4.02
N GLU A 21 26.42 -26.26 -4.80
CA GLU A 21 27.23 -25.04 -4.69
C GLU A 21 26.39 -23.81 -5.04
N PRO A 22 26.40 -22.73 -4.23
CA PRO A 22 25.88 -21.45 -4.65
C PRO A 22 26.86 -20.82 -5.65
N ALA A 23 26.40 -20.60 -6.88
CA ALA A 23 27.16 -19.85 -7.87
C ALA A 23 27.42 -18.43 -7.35
N ALA A 24 28.70 -18.12 -7.16
CA ALA A 24 29.16 -16.78 -6.87
C ALA A 24 28.81 -15.84 -8.04
N GLY A 25 27.83 -14.97 -7.80
CA GLY A 25 27.58 -13.76 -8.57
C GLY A 25 27.55 -12.61 -7.58
N SER A 26 28.62 -11.83 -7.56
CA SER A 26 28.65 -10.51 -6.95
C SER A 26 27.65 -9.62 -7.69
N ASP A 27 26.66 -9.06 -7.00
CA ASP A 27 26.01 -7.83 -7.43
C ASP A 27 25.41 -7.16 -6.21
N ASP A 28 25.85 -5.93 -6.01
CA ASP A 28 25.61 -5.05 -4.89
C ASP A 28 24.11 -4.80 -4.66
N GLY A 29 23.74 -4.65 -3.39
CA GLY A 29 22.36 -4.40 -3.02
C GLY A 29 21.86 -3.05 -3.50
N GLU A 30 20.72 -3.06 -4.20
CA GLU A 30 19.84 -1.93 -4.56
C GLU A 30 18.71 -2.58 -5.40
N GLU A 31 17.40 -2.35 -5.27
CA GLU A 31 16.56 -1.51 -4.43
C GLU A 31 15.22 -2.23 -4.22
N ALA A 32 14.53 -1.90 -3.13
CA ALA A 32 13.11 -2.14 -3.04
C ALA A 32 12.38 -1.11 -3.92
N ASP A 33 12.15 -1.44 -5.19
CA ASP A 33 11.13 -0.76 -5.97
C ASP A 33 9.83 -1.57 -5.92
N ASP A 34 8.90 -1.02 -5.14
CA ASP A 34 7.49 -1.35 -5.16
C ASP A 34 7.01 -1.03 -6.59
N ASP A 35 6.99 -2.04 -7.48
CA ASP A 35 6.48 -1.91 -8.85
C ASP A 35 4.99 -1.58 -8.78
N ILE A 36 4.72 -0.28 -8.70
CA ILE A 36 3.41 0.31 -8.91
C ILE A 36 3.10 0.06 -10.38
N THR A 37 2.60 -1.14 -10.71
CA THR A 37 2.18 -1.48 -12.07
C THR A 37 1.23 -0.39 -12.54
N ARG A 38 1.74 0.35 -13.50
CA ARG A 38 1.19 1.50 -14.20
C ARG A 38 0.06 1.04 -15.14
N ASP A 39 -0.91 0.27 -14.63
CA ASP A 39 -2.10 -0.09 -15.41
C ASP A 39 -3.25 0.88 -15.10
N GLU A 40 -3.04 2.03 -15.72
CA GLU A 40 -3.90 3.18 -15.92
C GLU A 40 -5.15 2.83 -16.78
N ARG A 41 -5.83 1.70 -16.52
CA ARG A 41 -7.07 1.32 -17.21
C ARG A 41 -8.11 0.67 -16.29
N VAL A 42 -8.42 1.31 -15.18
CA VAL A 42 -9.79 1.23 -14.64
C VAL A 42 -10.59 2.46 -15.06
N ARG A 43 -10.60 2.74 -16.37
CA ARG A 43 -11.60 3.64 -16.98
C ARG A 43 -12.90 2.87 -17.20
N THR A 44 -13.55 2.45 -16.13
CA THR A 44 -14.92 1.91 -16.21
C THR A 44 -15.85 2.47 -15.14
N GLY A 45 -15.44 3.55 -14.46
CA GLY A 45 -16.34 4.39 -13.66
C GLY A 45 -16.55 5.73 -14.33
N ARG A 46 -17.79 6.05 -14.74
CA ARG A 46 -18.15 7.40 -15.23
C ARG A 46 -18.16 8.46 -14.12
N PHE A 47 -17.97 8.03 -12.88
CA PHE A 47 -18.00 8.86 -11.69
C PHE A 47 -16.81 8.55 -10.80
N ALA A 48 -16.22 9.61 -10.26
CA ALA A 48 -15.26 9.54 -9.17
C ALA A 48 -15.83 10.27 -7.95
N LEU A 49 -15.40 9.88 -6.76
CA LEU A 49 -15.82 10.52 -5.51
C LEU A 49 -14.59 11.08 -4.80
N GLN A 50 -14.50 12.38 -4.62
CA GLN A 50 -13.45 13.00 -3.83
C GLN A 50 -13.85 13.00 -2.36
N ALA A 51 -13.09 12.30 -1.52
CA ALA A 51 -13.36 12.14 -0.09
C ALA A 51 -12.55 13.11 0.80
N GLY A 52 -11.62 13.87 0.23
CA GLY A 52 -10.88 14.90 0.97
C GLY A 52 -9.76 15.54 0.16
N ALA A 53 -9.22 16.63 0.70
CA ALA A 53 -8.02 17.31 0.22
C ALA A 53 -7.17 17.75 1.42
N PHE A 54 -5.88 17.43 1.40
CA PHE A 54 -4.97 17.64 2.52
C PHE A 54 -3.66 18.27 2.05
N TYR A 55 -3.07 19.17 2.84
CA TYR A 55 -1.71 19.67 2.58
C TYR A 55 -0.61 18.63 2.92
N SER A 56 -0.93 17.66 3.78
CA SER A 56 0.00 16.58 4.17
C SER A 56 -0.28 15.29 3.41
N LYS A 57 0.75 14.75 2.76
CA LYS A 57 0.72 13.45 2.08
C LYS A 57 0.33 12.33 3.05
N SER A 58 0.89 12.33 4.26
CA SER A 58 0.60 11.30 5.26
C SER A 58 -0.86 11.31 5.70
N ASN A 59 -1.48 12.48 5.83
CA ASN A 59 -2.91 12.57 6.16
C ASN A 59 -3.78 12.05 5.02
N ALA A 60 -3.44 12.38 3.77
CA ALA A 60 -4.13 11.85 2.61
C ALA A 60 -3.99 10.32 2.50
N GLN A 61 -2.82 9.76 2.79
CA GLN A 61 -2.61 8.31 2.82
C GLN A 61 -3.39 7.62 3.94
N ARG A 62 -3.46 8.20 5.14
CA ARG A 62 -4.29 7.67 6.24
C ARG A 62 -5.76 7.61 5.85
N LEU A 63 -6.28 8.67 5.24
CA LEU A 63 -7.67 8.67 4.77
C LEU A 63 -7.86 7.65 3.65
N LYS A 64 -6.92 7.55 2.70
CA LYS A 64 -6.93 6.54 1.64
C LYS A 64 -7.11 5.14 2.24
N SER A 65 -6.21 4.71 3.12
CA SER A 65 -6.25 3.37 3.74
C SER A 65 -7.56 3.11 4.48
N LYS A 66 -8.04 4.09 5.26
CA LYS A 66 -9.32 3.98 5.97
C LYS A 66 -10.49 3.76 5.01
N ILE A 67 -10.53 4.49 3.91
CA ILE A 67 -11.59 4.37 2.91
C ILE A 67 -11.48 3.05 2.15
N GLU A 68 -10.26 2.60 1.81
CA GLU A 68 -10.04 1.31 1.17
C GLU A 68 -10.53 0.15 2.05
N GLU A 69 -10.26 0.20 3.35
CA GLU A 69 -10.74 -0.80 4.32
C GLU A 69 -12.26 -0.80 4.43
N LEU A 70 -12.87 0.39 4.51
CA LEU A 70 -14.32 0.57 4.67
C LEU A 70 -15.10 0.16 3.43
N THR A 71 -14.65 0.61 2.26
CA THR A 71 -15.38 0.48 0.99
C THR A 71 -14.93 -0.71 0.17
N ARG A 72 -13.79 -1.34 0.52
CA ARG A 72 -13.13 -2.42 -0.24
C ARG A 72 -12.91 -2.04 -1.71
N ARG A 73 -12.68 -0.76 -1.97
CA ARG A 73 -12.52 -0.18 -3.31
C ARG A 73 -11.16 0.49 -3.44
N PRO A 74 -10.61 0.59 -4.66
CA PRO A 74 -9.37 1.30 -4.89
C PRO A 74 -9.54 2.80 -4.65
N VAL A 75 -8.66 3.38 -3.83
CA VAL A 75 -8.62 4.81 -3.55
C VAL A 75 -7.26 5.36 -3.98
N VAL A 76 -7.29 6.47 -4.69
CA VAL A 76 -6.10 7.14 -5.22
C VAL A 76 -5.89 8.48 -4.54
N VAL A 77 -4.61 8.79 -4.26
CA VAL A 77 -4.19 10.10 -3.79
C VAL A 77 -3.53 10.82 -4.96
N ILE A 78 -4.11 11.94 -5.38
CA ILE A 78 -3.64 12.76 -6.49
C ILE A 78 -3.04 14.04 -5.92
N ARG A 79 -1.80 14.34 -6.29
CA ARG A 79 -1.19 15.63 -5.96
C ARG A 79 -1.65 16.69 -6.98
N ASP A 80 -2.19 17.79 -6.47
CA ASP A 80 -2.73 18.90 -7.24
C ASP A 80 -2.26 20.20 -6.59
N GLY A 81 -1.21 20.79 -7.17
CA GLY A 81 -0.45 21.88 -6.56
C GLY A 81 0.16 21.48 -5.21
N ASP A 82 -0.22 22.21 -4.16
CA ASP A 82 0.25 22.00 -2.78
C ASP A 82 -0.65 21.06 -1.97
N MET A 83 -1.70 20.51 -2.59
CA MET A 83 -2.67 19.63 -1.94
C MET A 83 -2.62 18.20 -2.47
N TYR A 84 -2.98 17.27 -1.61
CA TYR A 84 -3.17 15.86 -1.87
C TYR A 84 -4.67 15.55 -1.79
N LYS A 85 -5.29 15.30 -2.94
CA LYS A 85 -6.72 15.00 -3.08
C LYS A 85 -6.93 13.49 -3.03
N VAL A 86 -7.80 13.02 -2.14
CA VAL A 86 -8.16 11.60 -2.00
C VAL A 86 -9.41 11.33 -2.82
N ARG A 87 -9.33 10.44 -3.81
CA ARG A 87 -10.42 10.11 -4.71
C ARG A 87 -10.66 8.60 -4.78
N ILE A 88 -11.93 8.23 -4.76
CA ILE A 88 -12.42 6.88 -4.99
C ILE A 88 -12.79 6.80 -6.46
N ASN A 89 -12.07 5.96 -7.20
CA ASN A 89 -12.30 5.76 -8.62
C ASN A 89 -13.20 4.54 -8.84
N SER A 90 -13.50 4.22 -10.11
CA SER A 90 -14.18 2.97 -10.49
C SER A 90 -15.62 2.83 -9.95
N ILE A 91 -16.38 3.92 -9.93
CA ILE A 91 -17.82 3.87 -9.62
C ILE A 91 -18.60 3.83 -10.93
N ALA A 92 -19.14 2.65 -11.27
CA ALA A 92 -19.81 2.40 -12.55
C ALA A 92 -21.27 2.90 -12.57
N SER A 93 -21.92 2.96 -11.41
CA SER A 93 -23.34 3.33 -11.29
C SER A 93 -23.62 4.32 -10.17
N LYS A 94 -24.67 5.13 -10.35
CA LYS A 94 -25.18 6.06 -9.31
C LYS A 94 -25.58 5.31 -8.03
N LYS A 95 -26.13 4.09 -8.14
CA LYS A 95 -26.51 3.28 -6.98
C LYS A 95 -25.29 2.88 -6.13
N GLU A 96 -24.17 2.56 -6.77
CA GLU A 96 -22.92 2.28 -6.06
C GLU A 96 -22.35 3.55 -5.44
N LEU A 97 -22.42 4.66 -6.17
CA LEU A 97 -22.01 5.96 -5.67
C LEU A 97 -22.75 6.33 -4.38
N GLU A 98 -24.07 6.13 -4.35
CA GLU A 98 -24.88 6.39 -3.15
C GLU A 98 -24.48 5.50 -1.98
N LYS A 99 -24.24 4.20 -2.20
CA LYS A 99 -23.74 3.29 -1.15
C LYS A 99 -22.38 3.71 -0.59
N VAL A 100 -21.45 4.10 -1.47
CA VAL A 100 -20.12 4.56 -1.05
C VAL A 100 -20.23 5.87 -0.28
N ARG A 101 -21.08 6.80 -0.75
CA ARG A 101 -21.35 8.06 -0.07
C ARG A 101 -21.95 7.84 1.31
N GLU A 102 -22.89 6.90 1.45
CA GLU A 102 -23.52 6.54 2.71
C GLU A 102 -22.48 6.00 3.70
N ALA A 103 -21.67 5.02 3.30
CA ALA A 103 -20.61 4.47 4.13
C ALA A 103 -19.60 5.53 4.60
N LEU A 104 -19.24 6.46 3.71
CA LEU A 104 -18.38 7.59 4.10
C LEU A 104 -19.08 8.56 5.07
N GLY A 105 -20.38 8.76 4.90
CA GLY A 105 -21.21 9.59 5.78
C GLY A 105 -21.26 9.03 7.20
N ASP A 106 -21.40 7.71 7.36
CA ASP A 106 -21.37 7.04 8.66
C ASP A 106 -20.05 7.34 9.42
N GLU A 107 -18.94 7.40 8.69
CA GLU A 107 -17.61 7.71 9.21
C GLU A 107 -17.31 9.23 9.32
N ASN A 108 -18.31 10.10 9.13
CA ASN A 108 -18.16 11.56 9.09
C ASN A 108 -17.17 12.07 8.02
N ILE A 109 -16.96 11.30 6.95
CA ILE A 109 -16.09 11.66 5.83
C ILE A 109 -16.93 12.40 4.78
N THR A 110 -16.70 13.70 4.65
CA THR A 110 -17.37 14.52 3.63
C THR A 110 -16.86 14.14 2.24
N SER A 111 -17.78 13.81 1.34
CA SER A 111 -17.43 13.39 -0.01
C SER A 111 -18.20 14.13 -1.10
N PHE A 112 -17.51 14.41 -2.21
CA PHE A 112 -18.02 15.18 -3.35
C PHE A 112 -17.92 14.37 -4.64
N ILE A 113 -18.97 14.41 -5.46
CA ILE A 113 -19.00 13.73 -6.76
C ILE A 113 -18.17 14.55 -7.75
N VAL A 114 -17.18 13.91 -8.36
CA VAL A 114 -16.38 14.47 -9.44
C VAL A 114 -16.73 13.72 -10.72
N ARG A 115 -17.14 14.45 -11.77
CA ARG A 115 -17.20 13.88 -13.11
C ARG A 115 -15.82 13.97 -13.71
N ASP A 116 -15.29 12.85 -14.18
CA ASP A 116 -14.19 12.88 -15.14
C ASP A 116 -14.74 13.59 -16.38
N ARG A 117 -14.28 14.81 -16.64
CA ARG A 117 -14.52 15.48 -17.92
C ARG A 117 -13.43 14.94 -18.83
N ASP A 118 -13.81 14.15 -19.83
CA ASP A 118 -12.94 13.71 -20.92
C ASP A 118 -12.17 14.87 -21.56
#